data_AF-A0A3M7SAX3-F1
#
_entry.id   AF-A0A3M7SAX3-F1
#
_cell.length_a   1.000
_cell.length_b   1.000
_cell.length_c   1.000
_cell.angle_alpha   90.00
_cell.angle_beta   90.00
_cell.angle_gamma   90.00
#
_symmetry.space_group_name_H-M   'P 1'
#
loop_
_entity.id
_entity.type
_entity.pdbx_description
1 polymer ?
#
loop_
_entity_poly.entity_id
_entity_poly.type
_entity_poly.pdbx_seq_one_letter_code
_entity_poly.pdbx_strand_id
1 'polypeptide(L)'
;MIYDLIIKNVPSVVNSRYSLKTRLNDRAREEGLSQILVCHLVSNNRMEPGHAFVALTRLEDNEAMLDWTGMVFHGSRLKFEVNRVCGVRRRKMEAELRLPQRKEDDEEFSGPENLPDDDPLNDERHENN
;
A
#
# COMPACT_ATOMS: atom_id res chain seq x y z
N MET A 1 16.60 4.38 -3.35
CA MET A 1 15.63 3.95 -2.32
C MET A 1 14.63 3.02 -2.98
N ILE A 2 14.40 1.85 -2.41
CA ILE A 2 13.58 0.77 -2.99
C ILE A 2 12.12 0.97 -2.59
N TYR A 3 11.19 0.93 -3.55
CA TYR A 3 9.76 1.10 -3.27
C TYR A 3 9.12 -0.21 -2.78
N ASP A 4 9.40 -1.29 -3.50
CA ASP A 4 8.98 -2.63 -3.12
C ASP A 4 9.94 -3.68 -3.68
N LEU A 5 9.84 -4.88 -3.10
CA LEU A 5 10.59 -6.05 -3.48
C LEU A 5 9.65 -7.15 -3.95
N ILE A 6 10.20 -8.06 -4.75
CA ILE A 6 9.59 -9.34 -5.05
C ILE A 6 10.32 -10.44 -4.28
N ILE A 7 9.54 -11.28 -3.60
CA ILE A 7 9.98 -12.52 -2.97
C ILE A 7 9.67 -13.66 -3.94
N LYS A 8 10.69 -14.42 -4.33
CA LYS A 8 10.56 -15.63 -5.14
C LYS A 8 10.67 -16.89 -4.26
N ASN A 9 10.29 -18.02 -4.85
CA ASN A 9 10.34 -19.35 -4.23
C ASN A 9 9.44 -19.50 -3.00
N VAL A 10 8.31 -18.79 -2.96
CA VAL A 10 7.37 -18.92 -1.86
C VAL A 10 6.62 -20.26 -2.02
N PRO A 11 6.73 -21.21 -1.09
CA PRO A 11 6.05 -22.49 -1.21
C PRO A 11 4.52 -22.31 -1.12
N SER A 12 3.80 -23.12 -1.89
CA SER A 12 2.35 -23.23 -1.80
C SER A 12 2.00 -24.10 -0.59
N VAL A 13 1.66 -23.45 0.52
CA VAL A 13 1.23 -24.09 1.76
C VAL A 13 -0.10 -23.50 2.23
N VAL A 14 -0.84 -24.24 3.06
CA VAL A 14 -2.08 -23.74 3.65
C VAL A 14 -1.79 -22.45 4.42
N ASN A 15 -2.60 -21.42 4.21
CA ASN A 15 -2.45 -20.10 4.81
C ASN A 15 -1.10 -19.40 4.54
N SER A 16 -0.39 -19.77 3.46
CA SER A 16 0.95 -19.23 3.13
C SER A 16 1.02 -17.71 3.21
N ARG A 17 -0.01 -16.99 2.77
CA ARG A 17 -0.06 -15.53 2.86
C ARG A 17 0.07 -15.01 4.30
N TYR A 18 -0.72 -15.55 5.22
CA TYR A 18 -0.71 -15.10 6.62
C TYR A 18 0.60 -15.50 7.28
N SER A 19 1.02 -16.76 7.13
CA SER A 19 2.25 -17.30 7.71
C SER A 19 3.49 -16.54 7.23
N LEU A 20 3.56 -16.23 5.93
CA LEU A 20 4.65 -15.46 5.34
C LEU A 20 4.68 -14.04 5.90
N LYS A 21 3.53 -13.35 5.93
CA LYS A 21 3.44 -11.99 6.48
C LYS A 21 3.86 -11.96 7.96
N THR A 22 3.45 -12.93 8.77
CA THR A 22 3.86 -13.04 10.17
C THR A 22 5.37 -13.23 10.28
N ARG A 23 5.93 -14.20 9.54
CA ARG A 23 7.38 -14.46 9.58
C ARG A 23 8.20 -13.24 9.17
N LEU A 24 7.77 -12.51 8.15
CA LEU A 24 8.42 -11.27 7.70
C LEU A 24 8.35 -10.16 8.75
N ASN A 25 7.22 -10.01 9.45
CA ASN A 25 7.11 -9.05 10.55
C ASN A 25 7.98 -9.42 11.75
N ASP A 26 8.08 -10.70 12.09
CA ASP A 26 8.98 -11.15 13.15
C ASP A 26 10.43 -10.85 12.79
N ARG A 27 10.83 -11.11 11.53
CA ARG A 27 12.17 -10.78 11.05
C ARG A 27 12.44 -9.26 11.06
N ALA A 28 11.48 -8.46 10.61
CA ALA A 28 11.58 -7.00 10.69
C ALA A 28 11.79 -6.53 12.14
N ARG A 29 11.05 -7.12 13.09
CA ARG A 29 11.20 -6.82 14.52
C ARG A 29 12.56 -7.23 15.07
N GLU A 30 13.07 -8.41 14.70
CA GLU A 30 14.41 -8.89 15.08
C GLU A 30 15.51 -7.90 14.67
N GLU A 31 15.35 -7.24 13.52
CA GLU A 31 16.32 -6.29 12.95
C GLU A 31 16.00 -4.83 13.28
N GLY A 32 14.95 -4.54 14.05
CA GLY A 32 14.55 -3.18 14.41
C GLY A 32 14.01 -2.35 13.24
N LEU A 33 13.50 -3.00 12.18
CA LEU A 33 12.90 -2.35 11.01
C LEU A 33 11.42 -2.04 11.24
N SER A 34 10.87 -1.17 10.40
CA SER A 34 9.43 -0.89 10.39
C SER A 34 8.59 -2.12 10.00
N GLN A 35 7.32 -2.12 10.36
CA GLN A 35 6.41 -3.23 10.05
C GLN A 35 6.17 -3.39 8.54
N ILE A 36 5.79 -4.60 8.13
CA ILE A 36 5.38 -4.91 6.75
C ILE A 36 4.08 -4.16 6.43
N LEU A 37 4.17 -3.18 5.53
CA LEU A 37 3.03 -2.43 5.02
C LEU A 37 2.22 -3.28 4.03
N VAL A 38 2.92 -3.91 3.09
CA VAL A 38 2.33 -4.65 1.98
C VAL A 38 2.92 -6.05 1.91
N CYS A 39 2.06 -7.05 1.74
CA CYS A 39 2.45 -8.44 1.45
C CYS A 39 1.37 -9.09 0.59
N HIS A 40 1.56 -9.08 -0.73
CA HIS A 40 0.65 -9.69 -1.69
C HIS A 40 1.25 -10.96 -2.26
N LEU A 41 0.72 -12.10 -1.81
CA LEU A 41 1.08 -13.40 -2.37
C LEU A 41 0.33 -13.62 -3.70
N VAL A 42 1.10 -13.90 -4.74
CA VAL A 42 0.64 -14.35 -6.06
C VAL A 42 0.98 -15.84 -6.16
N SER A 43 -0.02 -16.69 -5.94
CA SER A 43 0.09 -18.13 -6.15
C SER A 43 -0.40 -18.49 -7.55
N ASN A 44 0.38 -19.28 -8.27
CA ASN A 44 -0.10 -19.94 -9.48
C ASN A 44 -0.81 -21.23 -9.07
N ASN A 45 -1.99 -21.53 -9.63
CA ASN A 45 -2.78 -22.73 -9.30
C ASN A 45 -2.07 -24.06 -9.68
N ARG A 46 -0.82 -24.00 -10.16
CA ARG A 46 -0.09 -25.11 -10.77
C ARG A 46 1.08 -25.60 -9.91
N MET A 47 0.91 -25.88 -8.61
CA MET A 47 1.93 -26.50 -7.72
C MET A 47 3.34 -25.85 -7.67
N GLU A 48 3.59 -24.81 -8.45
CA GLU A 48 4.87 -24.10 -8.56
C GLU A 48 5.01 -23.11 -7.41
N PRO A 49 6.25 -22.80 -7.00
CA PRO A 49 6.50 -21.77 -6.02
C PRO A 49 5.89 -20.43 -6.45
N GLY A 50 5.10 -19.83 -5.56
CA GLY A 50 4.52 -18.51 -5.75
C GLY A 50 5.54 -17.39 -5.58
N HIS A 51 5.05 -16.18 -5.83
CA HIS A 51 5.80 -14.94 -5.69
C HIS A 51 5.05 -14.03 -4.74
N ALA A 52 5.73 -13.19 -3.97
CA ALA A 52 5.07 -12.17 -3.17
C ALA A 52 5.65 -10.79 -3.42
N PHE A 53 4.81 -9.77 -3.49
CA PHE A 53 5.25 -8.38 -3.46
C PHE A 53 5.24 -7.88 -2.02
N VAL A 54 6.32 -7.24 -1.60
CA VAL A 54 6.53 -6.83 -0.21
C VAL A 54 7.13 -5.45 -0.09
N ALA A 55 6.69 -4.70 0.92
CA ALA A 55 7.30 -3.44 1.33
C ALA A 55 7.10 -3.23 2.84
N LEU A 56 8.07 -2.59 3.47
CA LEU A 56 8.00 -2.08 4.84
C LEU A 56 7.35 -0.69 4.83
N THR A 57 6.95 -0.22 6.01
CA THR A 57 6.28 1.08 6.15
C THR A 57 7.22 2.25 5.84
N ARG A 58 8.50 2.13 6.21
CA ARG A 58 9.53 3.10 5.87
C ARG A 58 10.28 2.65 4.62
N LEU A 59 10.37 3.54 3.64
CA LEU A 59 11.02 3.26 2.35
C LEU A 59 12.53 2.99 2.47
N GLU A 60 13.15 3.57 3.51
CA GLU A 60 14.57 3.39 3.83
C GLU A 60 14.89 1.95 4.26
N ASP A 61 13.95 1.29 4.94
CA ASP A 61 14.16 -0.04 5.50
C ASP A 61 14.08 -1.14 4.43
N ASN A 62 13.45 -0.85 3.28
CA ASN A 62 13.26 -1.81 2.20
C ASN A 62 14.58 -2.37 1.65
N GLU A 63 15.68 -1.60 1.74
CA GLU A 63 16.99 -2.06 1.27
C GLU A 63 17.54 -3.21 2.11
N ALA A 64 17.30 -3.21 3.43
CA ALA A 64 17.72 -4.27 4.34
C ALA A 64 17.09 -5.64 4.01
N MET A 65 15.92 -5.64 3.37
CA MET A 65 15.23 -6.88 2.99
C MET A 65 15.99 -7.70 1.93
N LEU A 66 16.93 -7.10 1.18
CA LEU A 66 17.73 -7.82 0.20
C LEU A 66 18.65 -8.84 0.87
N ASP A 67 19.15 -8.51 2.07
CA ASP A 67 20.00 -9.37 2.88
C ASP A 67 19.25 -10.58 3.45
N TRP A 68 17.92 -10.59 3.37
CA TRP A 68 17.09 -11.73 3.78
C TRP A 68 17.05 -12.84 2.72
N THR A 69 17.71 -12.65 1.58
CA THR A 69 17.88 -13.70 0.57
C THR A 69 18.54 -14.94 1.17
N GLY A 70 17.89 -16.09 0.99
CA GLY A 70 18.30 -17.35 1.62
C GLY A 70 17.57 -17.67 2.92
N MET A 71 16.73 -16.76 3.44
CA MET A 71 15.84 -17.05 4.57
C MET A 71 14.98 -18.28 4.27
N VAL A 72 14.93 -19.20 5.22
CA VAL A 72 14.15 -20.44 5.11
C VAL A 72 12.72 -20.20 5.57
N PHE A 73 11.75 -20.61 4.73
CA PHE A 73 10.33 -20.57 5.03
C PHE A 73 9.67 -21.86 4.51
N HIS A 74 9.10 -22.66 5.41
CA HIS A 74 8.55 -24.00 5.11
C HIS A 74 9.48 -24.89 4.26
N GLY A 75 10.78 -24.90 4.59
CA GLY A 75 11.80 -25.69 3.89
C GLY A 75 12.32 -25.06 2.59
N SER A 76 11.63 -24.06 2.04
CA SER A 76 12.08 -23.33 0.85
C SER A 76 12.99 -22.16 1.22
N ARG A 77 14.05 -21.95 0.45
CA ARG A 77 14.89 -20.74 0.55
C ARG A 77 14.29 -19.63 -0.31
N LEU A 78 13.86 -18.57 0.34
CA LEU A 78 13.31 -17.39 -0.33
C LEU A 78 14.41 -16.59 -1.01
N LYS A 79 14.04 -15.90 -2.10
CA LYS A 79 14.93 -14.96 -2.79
C LYS A 79 14.27 -13.59 -2.85
N PHE A 80 14.95 -12.56 -2.38
CA PHE A 80 14.46 -11.19 -2.40
C PHE A 80 15.14 -10.44 -3.54
N GLU A 81 14.36 -9.79 -4.39
CA GLU A 81 14.84 -9.00 -5.51
C GLU A 81 14.14 -7.65 -5.54
N VAL A 82 14.83 -6.62 -6.02
CA VAL A 82 14.24 -5.30 -6.23
C VAL A 82 13.18 -5.41 -7.32
N ASN A 83 11.96 -4.93 -7.03
CA ASN A 83 10.90 -4.85 -8.03
C ASN A 83 10.78 -3.42 -8.57
N ARG A 84 10.65 -2.41 -7.69
CA ARG A 84 10.59 -0.99 -8.07
C ARG A 84 11.54 -0.13 -7.25
N VAL A 85 12.14 0.88 -7.89
CA VAL A 85 12.99 1.88 -7.25
C VAL A 85 12.37 3.27 -7.33
N CYS A 86 12.56 4.07 -6.28
CA CYS A 86 12.17 5.48 -6.24
C CYS A 86 13.17 6.31 -7.07
N GLY A 87 12.70 6.95 -8.13
CA GLY A 87 13.48 7.84 -9.01
C GLY A 87 13.64 9.27 -8.51
N VAL A 88 13.36 9.56 -7.23
CA VAL A 88 13.41 10.93 -6.71
C VAL A 88 14.86 11.30 -6.39
N ARG A 89 15.38 12.34 -7.06
CA ARG A 89 16.67 12.96 -6.72
C ARG A 89 16.63 13.38 -5.24
N ARG A 90 17.54 12.81 -4.44
CA ARG A 90 17.70 12.98 -2.98
C ARG A 90 17.49 14.42 -2.45
N ARG A 91 17.80 15.44 -3.25
CA ARG A 91 17.61 16.87 -2.90
C ARG A 91 16.15 17.32 -2.76
N LYS A 92 15.18 16.65 -3.38
CA LYS A 92 13.77 17.09 -3.36
C LYS A 92 13.02 16.60 -2.12
N MET A 93 13.42 15.47 -1.56
CA MET A 93 12.76 14.85 -0.41
C MET A 93 13.06 15.57 0.91
N GLU A 94 14.27 16.10 1.12
CA GLU A 94 14.59 16.98 2.25
C GLU A 94 13.84 18.33 2.19
N ALA A 95 13.46 18.79 1.00
CA ALA A 95 12.67 20.01 0.82
C ALA A 95 11.17 19.77 1.08
N GLU A 96 10.64 18.61 0.68
CA GLU A 96 9.25 18.22 0.96
C GLU A 96 9.03 17.85 2.44
N LEU A 97 10.00 17.22 3.10
CA LEU A 97 9.95 16.92 4.55
C LEU A 97 10.11 18.16 5.45
N ARG A 98 10.53 19.31 4.88
CA ARG A 98 10.61 20.61 5.56
C ARG A 98 9.37 21.48 5.38
N LEU A 99 8.37 21.02 4.62
CA LEU A 99 7.08 21.71 4.59
C LEU A 99 6.42 21.53 5.96
N PRO A 100 6.00 22.62 6.63
CA PRO A 100 5.20 22.48 7.84
C PRO A 100 3.96 21.67 7.46
N GLN A 101 3.65 20.62 8.24
CA GLN A 101 2.36 19.96 8.17
C GLN A 101 1.31 21.06 8.33
N ARG A 102 0.67 21.44 7.22
CA ARG A 102 -0.52 22.28 7.29
C ARG A 102 -1.50 21.48 8.13
N LYS A 103 -1.79 22.01 9.32
CA LYS A 103 -2.90 21.56 10.14
C LYS A 103 -4.13 21.53 9.23
N GLU A 104 -4.68 20.34 9.02
CA GLU A 104 -6.10 20.20 8.74
C GLU A 104 -6.81 20.49 10.06
N ASP A 105 -6.99 21.77 10.36
CA ASP A 105 -7.94 22.24 11.35
C ASP A 105 -8.89 23.21 10.63
N ASP A 106 -10.17 22.83 10.63
CA ASP A 106 -11.38 23.62 10.37
C ASP A 106 -11.72 24.02 8.92
N GLU A 107 -12.21 23.06 8.13
CA GLU A 107 -13.38 23.33 7.28
C GLU A 107 -14.57 22.52 7.81
N GLU A 108 -15.31 23.19 8.70
CA GLU A 108 -16.64 22.84 9.17
C GLU A 108 -17.53 22.47 7.97
N PHE A 109 -18.04 21.24 7.96
CA PHE A 109 -19.03 20.78 7.02
C PHE A 109 -20.34 21.57 7.24
N SER A 110 -20.46 22.74 6.62
CA SER A 110 -21.73 23.43 6.45
C SER A 110 -22.53 22.67 5.39
N GLY A 111 -23.65 22.07 5.81
CA GLY A 111 -24.46 21.11 5.05
C GLY A 111 -24.99 21.60 3.69
N PRO A 112 -25.70 20.74 2.95
CA PRO A 112 -26.12 21.02 1.58
C PRO A 112 -27.26 22.04 1.57
N GLU A 113 -26.93 23.30 1.31
CA GLU A 113 -27.93 24.34 1.03
C GLU A 113 -28.29 24.35 -0.46
N ASN A 114 -29.58 24.14 -0.72
CA ASN A 114 -30.36 24.56 -1.88
C ASN A 114 -30.20 23.78 -3.19
N LEU A 115 -30.84 22.60 -3.24
CA LEU A 115 -31.48 22.14 -4.48
C LEU A 115 -32.68 23.08 -4.75
N PRO A 116 -32.92 23.55 -5.99
CA PRO A 116 -34.16 24.21 -6.31
C PRO A 116 -35.33 23.21 -6.18
N ASP A 117 -36.33 23.58 -5.39
CA ASP A 117 -37.61 22.89 -5.26
C ASP A 117 -38.38 22.97 -6.59
N ASP A 118 -38.21 21.97 -7.45
CA ASP A 118 -39.18 21.67 -8.49
C ASP A 118 -40.32 20.87 -7.85
N ASP A 119 -41.30 21.57 -7.29
CA ASP A 119 -42.62 20.99 -7.02
C ASP A 119 -43.67 21.62 -7.96
N PRO A 120 -44.60 20.81 -8.49
CA PRO A 120 -45.47 21.15 -9.61
C PRO A 120 -46.77 21.83 -9.13
N LEU A 121 -47.55 22.31 -10.12
CA LEU A 121 -48.95 22.82 -10.09
C LEU A 121 -49.04 24.36 -10.13
N ASN A 122 -49.37 24.99 -11.27
CA ASN A 122 -50.67 25.08 -11.97
C ASN A 122 -51.38 26.43 -11.67
N ASP A 123 -52.07 26.95 -12.71
CA ASP A 123 -52.93 28.15 -12.77
C ASP A 123 -52.18 29.51 -12.82
N GLU A 124 -52.41 30.43 -13.76
CA GLU A 124 -53.69 30.84 -14.34
C GLU A 124 -53.59 31.32 -15.82
N ARG A 125 -54.61 30.93 -16.59
CA ARG A 125 -55.42 31.73 -17.54
C ARG A 125 -54.82 33.02 -18.13
N HIS A 126 -54.79 33.12 -19.47
CA HIS A 126 -55.81 33.87 -20.21
C HIS A 126 -55.71 33.67 -21.74
N GLU A 127 -56.84 33.20 -22.27
CA GLU A 127 -57.51 33.46 -23.56
C GLU A 127 -56.90 34.37 -24.66
N ASN A 128 -57.23 33.95 -25.89
CA ASN A 128 -57.47 34.69 -27.14
C ASN A 128 -56.29 35.02 -28.08
N ASN A 129 -56.19 34.25 -29.17
CA ASN A 129 -56.67 34.69 -30.51
C ASN A 129 -56.78 33.50 -31.49
#